data_AF-A0A1N7QB81-F1
#
_entry.id   AF-A0A1N7QB81-F1
#
_cell.length_a   1.000
_cell.length_b   1.000
_cell.length_c   1.000
_cell.angle_alpha   90.00
_cell.angle_beta   90.00
_cell.angle_gamma   90.00
#
_symmetry.space_group_name_H-M   'P 1'
#
loop_
_entity.id
_entity.type
_entity.pdbx_description
1 polymer ?
#
loop_
_entity_poly.entity_id
_entity_poly.type
_entity_poly.pdbx_seq_one_letter_code
_entity_poly.pdbx_strand_id
1 'polypeptide(L)'
;MSLHRPVSHTGGKRAKRALGVQAALEWAFRIEKAQLELPLPKDVTEEGFGFGLEYVLLQRAALGCKIDGGQHKIGGYTHEDAEVIAATVAGIPDTLGGKRMAIRVAELARAGLTPDWMPGAVPRCVPVEMKRNQHGERATTIVVGIERILTRDGKWRTVEVLACPVTFSPHPQRIASARRAYEDWWQALGWVREGLIAGGMLREVEVTAVMPKVRPWKKRCDQR
;
A
#
# COMPACT_ATOMS: atom_id res chain seq x y z
N MET A 1 10.39 53.49 5.65
CA MET A 1 11.80 53.30 5.25
C MET A 1 12.20 51.85 5.50
N SER A 2 12.06 50.99 4.50
CA SER A 2 12.74 49.69 4.42
C SER A 2 12.89 49.36 2.94
N LEU A 3 14.12 49.51 2.44
CA LEU A 3 14.48 49.39 1.04
C LEU A 3 14.47 47.91 0.62
N HIS A 4 13.63 47.55 -0.36
CA HIS A 4 13.79 46.30 -1.11
C HIS A 4 15.06 46.41 -1.95
N ARG A 5 16.09 45.68 -1.56
CA ARG A 5 17.30 45.50 -2.36
C ARG A 5 17.02 44.45 -3.46
N PRO A 6 17.27 44.74 -4.75
CA PRO A 6 17.32 43.68 -5.75
C PRO A 6 18.63 42.92 -5.55
N VAL A 7 18.54 41.64 -5.22
CA VAL A 7 19.72 40.78 -5.18
C VAL A 7 19.92 40.19 -6.58
N SER A 8 21.09 40.53 -7.11
CA SER A 8 21.68 40.17 -8.38
C SER A 8 21.71 38.67 -8.67
N HIS A 9 21.41 38.31 -9.92
CA HIS A 9 21.69 37.01 -10.52
C HIS A 9 23.17 36.65 -10.34
N THR A 10 23.43 35.58 -9.58
CA THR A 10 24.71 34.88 -9.51
C THR A 10 24.41 33.39 -9.66
N GLY A 11 25.05 32.74 -10.63
CA GLY A 11 24.87 31.33 -10.96
C GLY A 11 25.39 30.38 -9.88
N GLY A 12 24.70 30.35 -8.73
CA GLY A 12 24.87 29.32 -7.71
C GLY A 12 23.95 28.15 -8.00
N LYS A 13 24.50 26.92 -8.04
CA LYS A 13 23.68 25.70 -8.05
C LYS A 13 22.72 25.79 -6.86
N ARG A 14 21.42 25.85 -7.15
CA ARG A 14 20.35 25.82 -6.14
C ARG A 14 20.61 24.61 -5.22
N ALA A 15 20.59 24.79 -3.91
CA ALA A 15 20.85 23.70 -2.97
C ALA A 15 19.83 22.57 -3.22
N LYS A 16 20.32 21.37 -3.50
CA LYS A 16 19.44 20.21 -3.75
C LYS A 16 18.64 19.87 -2.51
N ARG A 17 17.37 19.54 -2.69
CA ARG A 17 16.50 19.08 -1.60
C ARG A 17 16.79 17.61 -1.32
N ALA A 18 17.43 17.34 -0.18
CA ALA A 18 17.69 15.99 0.29
C ALA A 18 16.39 15.31 0.75
N LEU A 19 16.01 14.20 0.11
CA LEU A 19 14.81 13.43 0.41
C LEU A 19 15.14 11.94 0.61
N GLY A 20 14.46 11.27 1.55
CA GLY A 20 14.45 9.79 1.56
C GLY A 20 13.64 9.26 0.38
N VAL A 21 13.86 8.00 -0.02
CA VAL A 21 13.19 7.43 -1.21
C VAL A 21 11.65 7.50 -1.11
N GLN A 22 11.08 7.22 0.06
CA GLN A 22 9.63 7.32 0.26
C GLN A 22 9.14 8.76 0.08
N ALA A 23 9.83 9.74 0.66
CA ALA A 23 9.46 11.15 0.54
C ALA A 23 9.63 11.67 -0.90
N ALA A 24 10.63 11.19 -1.64
CA ALA A 24 10.82 11.51 -3.05
C ALA A 24 9.68 10.96 -3.92
N LEU A 25 9.23 9.73 -3.65
CA LEU A 25 8.09 9.13 -4.34
C LEU A 25 6.78 9.84 -4.00
N GLU A 26 6.52 10.12 -2.73
CA GLU A 26 5.34 10.89 -2.32
C GLU A 26 5.35 12.28 -2.97
N TRP A 27 6.50 12.96 -3.00
CA TRP A 27 6.60 14.23 -3.72
C TRP A 27 6.31 14.08 -5.22
N ALA A 28 6.92 13.10 -5.90
CA ALA A 28 6.74 12.89 -7.34
C ALA A 28 5.27 12.56 -7.70
N PHE A 29 4.65 11.60 -7.01
CA PHE A 29 3.32 11.11 -7.39
C PHE A 29 2.17 11.90 -6.75
N ARG A 30 2.32 12.41 -5.53
CA ARG A 30 1.24 13.12 -4.81
C ARG A 30 1.26 14.62 -5.06
N ILE A 31 2.44 15.24 -5.01
CA ILE A 31 2.58 16.71 -5.12
C ILE A 31 2.76 17.11 -6.59
N GLU A 32 3.73 16.50 -7.28
CA GLU A 32 4.03 16.77 -8.68
C GLU A 32 3.06 16.09 -9.64
N LYS A 33 2.26 15.13 -9.15
CA LYS A 33 1.28 14.35 -9.92
C LYS A 33 1.88 13.64 -11.14
N ALA A 34 3.14 13.22 -11.05
CA ALA A 34 3.81 12.45 -12.08
C ALA A 34 2.99 11.19 -12.44
N GLN A 35 2.98 10.85 -13.72
CA GLN A 35 2.27 9.70 -14.25
C GLN A 35 3.24 8.56 -14.54
N LEU A 36 2.73 7.33 -14.46
CA LEU A 36 3.52 6.15 -14.74
C LEU A 36 3.26 5.71 -16.18
N GLU A 37 4.26 5.86 -17.04
CA GLU A 37 4.15 5.46 -18.45
C GLU A 37 4.40 3.96 -18.56
N LEU A 38 3.31 3.19 -18.64
CA LEU A 38 3.36 1.74 -18.85
C LEU A 38 3.11 1.38 -20.31
N PRO A 39 3.86 0.41 -20.86
CA PRO A 39 3.57 -0.07 -22.20
C PRO A 39 2.22 -0.79 -22.22
N LEU A 40 1.53 -0.61 -23.34
CA LEU A 40 0.19 -1.14 -23.61
C LEU A 40 0.11 -2.65 -23.27
N PRO A 41 -1.01 -3.11 -22.68
CA PRO A 41 -1.26 -4.53 -22.49
C PRO A 41 -1.22 -5.28 -23.82
N LYS A 42 -0.54 -6.43 -23.87
CA LYS A 42 -0.39 -7.24 -25.09
C LYS A 42 -1.64 -8.05 -25.44
N ASP A 43 -2.50 -8.32 -24.46
CA ASP A 43 -3.63 -9.26 -24.58
C ASP A 43 -4.99 -8.58 -24.83
N VAL A 44 -4.98 -7.31 -25.23
CA VAL A 44 -6.20 -6.53 -25.50
C VAL A 44 -6.40 -6.47 -27.02
N THR A 45 -7.33 -7.29 -27.53
CA THR A 45 -7.70 -7.34 -28.95
C THR A 45 -8.73 -6.28 -29.34
N GLU A 46 -9.44 -5.73 -28.36
CA GLU A 46 -10.45 -4.68 -28.56
C GLU A 46 -10.00 -3.41 -27.84
N GLU A 47 -9.75 -2.34 -28.61
CA GLU A 47 -9.72 -1.01 -28.02
C GLU A 47 -11.05 -0.81 -27.29
N GLY A 48 -11.01 -0.67 -25.96
CA GLY A 48 -12.22 -0.41 -25.19
C GLY A 48 -12.97 0.77 -25.80
N PHE A 49 -14.28 0.60 -26.02
CA PHE A 49 -15.13 1.65 -26.61
C PHE A 49 -15.12 2.89 -25.69
N GLY A 50 -14.27 3.84 -26.02
CA GLY A 50 -14.20 5.14 -25.38
C GLY A 50 -15.11 6.11 -26.12
N PHE A 51 -15.95 6.84 -25.39
CA PHE A 51 -16.59 8.00 -25.97
C PHE A 51 -15.55 9.08 -26.24
N GLY A 52 -15.60 9.68 -27.43
CA GLY A 52 -14.79 10.86 -27.75
C GLY A 52 -14.98 11.95 -26.69
N LEU A 53 -13.91 12.72 -26.42
CA LEU A 53 -13.94 13.77 -25.40
C LEU A 53 -15.12 14.72 -25.63
N GLU A 54 -15.42 15.01 -26.89
CA GLU A 54 -16.53 15.84 -27.35
C GLU A 54 -17.88 15.30 -26.86
N TYR A 55 -18.12 13.99 -26.96
CA TYR A 55 -19.34 13.35 -26.50
C TYR A 55 -19.50 13.46 -24.98
N VAL A 56 -18.41 13.26 -24.24
CA VAL A 56 -18.39 13.39 -22.78
C VAL A 56 -18.63 14.85 -22.35
N LEU A 57 -18.04 15.81 -23.06
CA LEU A 57 -18.26 17.24 -22.84
C LEU A 57 -19.73 17.62 -23.09
N LEU A 58 -20.35 17.08 -24.15
CA LEU A 58 -21.75 17.33 -24.49
C LEU A 58 -22.71 16.79 -23.42
N GLN A 59 -22.49 15.56 -22.94
CA GLN A 59 -23.30 14.98 -21.86
C GLN A 59 -23.16 15.76 -20.54
N ARG A 60 -21.95 16.20 -20.19
CA ARG A 60 -21.72 16.99 -18.97
C ARG A 60 -22.34 18.39 -19.05
N ALA A 61 -22.29 19.02 -20.22
CA ALA A 61 -22.99 20.28 -20.48
C ALA A 61 -24.51 20.09 -20.35
N ALA A 62 -25.06 19.00 -20.88
CA ALA A 62 -26.48 18.67 -20.75
C ALA A 62 -26.91 18.46 -19.28
N LEU A 63 -26.02 17.91 -18.44
CA LEU A 63 -26.23 17.77 -16.99
C LEU A 63 -26.00 19.07 -16.20
N GLY A 64 -25.60 20.17 -16.87
CA GLY A 64 -25.28 21.44 -16.21
C GLY A 64 -24.01 21.40 -15.36
N CYS A 65 -23.16 20.38 -15.51
CA CYS A 65 -21.93 20.25 -14.74
C CYS A 65 -20.85 21.19 -15.30
N LYS A 66 -20.47 22.21 -14.53
CA LYS A 66 -19.27 22.99 -14.83
C LYS A 66 -18.03 22.14 -14.55
N ILE A 67 -17.22 21.89 -15.57
CA ILE A 67 -15.99 21.13 -15.44
C ILE A 67 -14.99 22.00 -14.68
N ASP A 68 -14.64 21.58 -13.47
CA ASP A 68 -13.45 22.09 -12.79
C ASP A 68 -12.24 21.51 -13.56
N GLY A 69 -11.84 22.22 -14.61
CA GLY A 69 -10.61 21.92 -15.33
C GLY A 69 -9.50 22.15 -14.33
N GLY A 70 -9.03 21.07 -13.68
CA GLY A 70 -8.09 21.07 -12.57
C GLY A 70 -6.73 21.67 -12.93
N GLN A 71 -6.70 22.97 -13.22
CA GLN A 71 -5.57 23.82 -13.54
C GLN A 71 -4.77 24.07 -12.25
N HIS A 72 -4.34 23.01 -11.58
CA HIS A 72 -3.48 23.12 -10.41
C HIS A 72 -2.02 23.44 -10.81
N LYS A 73 -1.69 23.41 -12.11
CA LYS A 73 -0.42 23.90 -12.68
C LYS A 73 -0.67 24.47 -14.08
N ILE A 74 -0.22 25.70 -14.31
CA ILE A 74 -0.23 26.32 -15.65
C ILE A 74 0.63 25.42 -16.58
N GLY A 75 0.00 24.81 -17.58
CA GLY A 75 0.68 24.13 -18.69
C GLY A 75 0.96 22.62 -18.56
N GLY A 76 0.43 21.92 -17.56
CA GLY A 76 0.68 20.46 -17.45
C GLY A 76 2.15 20.09 -17.18
N TYR A 77 2.95 21.06 -16.76
CA TYR A 77 4.38 20.88 -16.48
C TYR A 77 4.57 20.02 -15.23
N THR A 78 5.06 18.79 -15.42
CA THR A 78 5.57 17.92 -14.36
C THR A 78 7.06 18.22 -14.20
N HIS A 79 7.56 18.30 -12.96
CA HIS A 79 8.98 18.55 -12.75
C HIS A 79 9.83 17.43 -13.35
N GLU A 80 10.93 17.76 -14.04
CA GLU A 80 11.83 16.80 -14.71
C GLU A 80 12.30 15.68 -13.76
N ASP A 81 12.76 16.03 -12.56
CA ASP A 81 13.12 15.03 -11.52
C ASP A 81 11.96 14.09 -11.15
N ALA A 82 10.70 14.57 -11.16
CA ALA A 82 9.54 13.73 -10.87
C ALA A 82 9.24 12.77 -12.03
N GLU A 83 9.48 13.18 -13.28
CA GLU A 83 9.41 12.30 -14.45
C GLU A 83 10.51 11.23 -14.42
N VAL A 84 11.74 11.60 -14.06
CA VAL A 84 12.85 10.65 -13.87
C VAL A 84 12.54 9.63 -12.78
N ILE A 85 11.95 10.07 -11.67
CA ILE A 85 11.48 9.18 -10.59
C ILE A 85 10.41 8.22 -11.13
N ALA A 86 9.41 8.73 -11.85
CA ALA A 86 8.34 7.90 -12.41
C ALA A 86 8.87 6.86 -13.42
N ALA A 87 9.78 7.27 -14.30
CA ALA A 87 10.45 6.37 -15.25
C ALA A 87 11.27 5.28 -14.54
N THR A 88 11.97 5.64 -13.46
CA THR A 88 12.71 4.66 -12.65
C THR A 88 11.75 3.65 -12.03
N VAL A 89 10.61 4.08 -11.47
CA VAL A 89 9.59 3.18 -10.91
C VAL A 89 8.95 2.29 -11.98
N ALA A 90 8.72 2.81 -13.19
CA ALA A 90 8.22 2.02 -14.32
C ALA A 90 9.17 0.89 -14.73
N GLY A 91 10.48 1.06 -14.46
CA GLY A 91 11.53 0.08 -14.73
C GLY A 91 11.68 -1.04 -13.69
N ILE A 92 10.84 -1.11 -12.65
CA ILE A 92 10.93 -2.18 -11.64
C ILE A 92 10.91 -3.57 -12.32
N PRO A 93 11.89 -4.45 -12.02
CA PRO A 93 12.00 -5.76 -12.67
C PRO A 93 10.90 -6.72 -12.21
N ASP A 94 10.60 -7.71 -13.05
CA ASP A 94 9.58 -8.73 -12.76
C ASP A 94 9.90 -9.56 -11.51
N THR A 95 11.18 -9.73 -11.16
CA THR A 95 11.62 -10.37 -9.91
C THR A 95 11.15 -9.65 -8.65
N LEU A 96 10.87 -8.34 -8.75
CA LEU A 96 10.32 -7.50 -7.69
C LEU A 96 8.84 -7.19 -7.93
N GLY A 97 8.15 -7.96 -8.78
CA GLY A 97 6.73 -7.80 -9.10
C GLY A 97 6.42 -6.90 -10.29
N GLY A 98 7.45 -6.38 -10.98
CA GLY A 98 7.33 -5.70 -12.26
C GLY A 98 6.33 -4.54 -12.26
N LYS A 99 5.53 -4.47 -13.32
CA LYS A 99 4.48 -3.44 -13.49
C LYS A 99 3.47 -3.39 -12.35
N ARG A 100 3.08 -4.55 -11.79
CA ARG A 100 2.11 -4.59 -10.68
C ARG A 100 2.68 -3.93 -9.43
N MET A 101 3.96 -4.16 -9.15
CA MET A 101 4.64 -3.49 -8.04
C MET A 101 4.84 -2.01 -8.32
N ALA A 102 5.21 -1.62 -9.55
CA ALA A 102 5.33 -0.21 -9.94
C ALA A 102 4.04 0.57 -9.72
N ILE A 103 2.89 0.03 -10.17
CA ILE A 103 1.57 0.61 -9.91
C ILE A 103 1.32 0.69 -8.40
N ARG A 104 1.58 -0.39 -7.66
CA ARG A 104 1.37 -0.43 -6.21
C ARG A 104 2.18 0.63 -5.47
N VAL A 105 3.45 0.82 -5.84
CA VAL A 105 4.33 1.84 -5.27
C VAL A 105 3.80 3.25 -5.58
N ALA A 106 3.42 3.51 -6.83
CA ALA A 106 2.86 4.80 -7.23
C ALA A 106 1.56 5.13 -6.47
N GLU A 107 0.64 4.17 -6.37
CA GLU A 107 -0.63 4.37 -5.65
C GLU A 107 -0.44 4.59 -4.15
N LEU A 108 0.48 3.85 -3.51
CA LEU A 108 0.82 4.06 -2.10
C LEU A 108 1.45 5.44 -1.88
N ALA A 109 2.33 5.88 -2.79
CA ALA A 109 2.93 7.21 -2.74
C ALA A 109 1.90 8.33 -2.93
N ARG A 110 0.94 8.17 -3.85
CA ARG A 110 -0.20 9.10 -4.03
C ARG A 110 -1.02 9.24 -2.76
N ALA A 111 -1.29 8.12 -2.10
CA ALA A 111 -2.04 8.10 -0.85
C ALA A 111 -1.21 8.57 0.37
N GLY A 112 0.12 8.63 0.27
CA GLY A 112 1.01 8.82 1.43
C GLY A 112 0.89 7.67 2.44
N LEU A 113 0.65 6.45 1.93
CA LEU A 113 0.45 5.24 2.72
C LEU A 113 1.59 4.26 2.51
N THR A 114 1.70 3.31 3.43
CA THR A 114 2.58 2.15 3.31
C THR A 114 1.72 0.89 3.34
N PRO A 115 2.21 -0.25 2.80
CA PRO A 115 1.44 -1.49 2.85
C PRO A 115 1.09 -1.87 4.28
N ASP A 116 -0.16 -2.26 4.55
CA ASP A 116 -0.54 -2.73 5.89
C ASP A 116 0.16 -4.06 6.21
N TRP A 117 1.12 -4.04 7.12
CA TRP A 117 1.81 -5.22 7.63
C TRP A 117 1.11 -5.84 8.86
N MET A 118 -0.08 -5.36 9.20
CA MET A 118 -0.88 -5.72 10.36
C MET A 118 -0.14 -5.43 11.69
N PRO A 119 0.01 -4.15 12.08
CA PRO A 119 0.71 -3.78 13.30
C PRO A 119 0.04 -4.41 14.53
N GLY A 120 0.84 -5.06 15.38
CA GLY A 120 0.34 -5.69 16.61
C GLY A 120 -0.50 -6.96 16.40
N ALA A 121 -0.66 -7.44 15.16
CA ALA A 121 -1.43 -8.65 14.91
C ALA A 121 -0.77 -9.89 15.54
N VAL A 122 -1.53 -10.54 16.42
CA VAL A 122 -1.20 -11.80 17.07
C VAL A 122 -2.36 -12.76 16.81
N PRO A 123 -2.12 -13.97 16.27
CA PRO A 123 -3.19 -14.94 16.04
C PRO A 123 -3.77 -15.40 17.38
N ARG A 124 -5.08 -15.28 17.55
CA ARG A 124 -5.80 -15.76 18.74
C ARG A 124 -6.70 -16.93 18.36
N CYS A 125 -6.69 -17.97 19.18
CA CYS A 125 -7.66 -19.06 19.09
C CYS A 125 -9.01 -18.53 19.58
N VAL A 126 -10.00 -18.51 18.70
CA VAL A 126 -11.35 -18.01 18.97
C VAL A 126 -12.37 -19.06 18.52
N PRO A 127 -13.56 -19.13 19.15
CA PRO A 127 -14.64 -19.97 18.65
C PRO A 127 -15.00 -19.62 17.21
N VAL A 128 -15.34 -20.62 16.41
CA VAL A 128 -15.83 -20.41 15.03
C VAL A 128 -17.11 -19.60 15.03
N GLU A 129 -17.97 -19.83 16.02
CA GLU A 129 -19.26 -19.16 16.14
C GLU A 129 -19.56 -18.87 17.62
N MET A 130 -20.05 -17.66 17.87
CA MET A 130 -20.59 -17.22 19.16
C MET A 130 -22.09 -16.96 18.98
N LYS A 131 -22.91 -17.54 19.86
CA LYS A 131 -24.36 -17.33 19.92
C LYS A 131 -24.71 -16.49 21.14
N ARG A 132 -25.67 -15.59 21.01
CA ARG A 132 -26.15 -14.75 22.12
C ARG A 132 -27.47 -15.27 22.65
N ASN A 133 -27.56 -15.43 23.97
CA ASN A 133 -28.81 -15.77 24.66
C ASN A 133 -29.08 -14.77 25.80
N GLN A 134 -30.16 -14.97 26.55
CA GLN A 134 -30.52 -14.14 27.71
C GLN A 134 -29.46 -14.09 28.83
N HIS A 135 -28.49 -15.02 28.82
CA HIS A 135 -27.39 -15.13 29.79
C HIS A 135 -26.04 -14.65 29.25
N GLY A 136 -25.99 -14.10 28.02
CA GLY A 136 -24.78 -13.55 27.42
C GLY A 136 -24.32 -14.28 26.15
N GLU A 137 -23.04 -14.15 25.83
CA GLU A 137 -22.43 -14.81 24.68
C GLU A 137 -21.95 -16.23 25.05
N ARG A 138 -22.24 -17.20 24.20
CA ARG A 138 -21.86 -18.59 24.37
C ARG A 138 -21.32 -19.15 23.06
N ALA A 139 -20.19 -19.82 23.12
CA ALA A 139 -19.61 -20.49 21.96
C ALA A 139 -20.48 -21.67 21.49
N THR A 140 -20.59 -21.86 20.18
CA THR A 140 -21.25 -23.04 19.60
C THR A 140 -20.48 -24.31 19.95
N THR A 141 -21.21 -25.40 20.19
CA THR A 141 -20.67 -26.73 20.48
C THR A 141 -21.23 -27.76 19.51
N ILE A 142 -20.38 -28.70 19.08
CA ILE A 142 -20.74 -29.82 18.20
C ILE A 142 -20.47 -31.15 18.92
N VAL A 143 -21.24 -32.18 18.60
CA VAL A 143 -20.99 -33.55 19.10
C VAL A 143 -19.82 -34.14 18.32
N VAL A 144 -18.74 -34.52 19.02
CA VAL A 144 -17.54 -35.12 18.41
C VAL A 144 -17.49 -36.63 18.64
N GLY A 145 -18.23 -37.13 19.62
CA GLY A 145 -18.30 -38.56 19.91
C GLY A 145 -19.48 -38.91 20.81
N ILE A 146 -19.73 -40.21 20.91
CA ILE A 146 -20.73 -40.77 21.81
C ILE A 146 -20.01 -41.79 22.67
N GLU A 147 -19.98 -41.57 23.97
CA GLU A 147 -19.31 -42.45 24.94
C GLU A 147 -20.31 -43.09 25.90
N ARG A 148 -20.01 -44.32 26.33
CA ARG A 148 -20.75 -44.98 27.42
C ARG A 148 -19.99 -44.77 28.72
N ILE A 149 -20.61 -44.06 29.65
CA ILE A 149 -20.04 -43.77 30.96
C ILE A 149 -20.83 -44.52 32.01
N LEU A 150 -20.12 -45.14 32.97
CA LEU A 150 -20.74 -45.73 34.14
C LEU A 150 -21.07 -44.60 35.14
N THR A 151 -22.37 -44.40 35.40
CA THR A 151 -22.82 -43.38 36.34
C THR A 151 -22.49 -43.83 37.78
N ARG A 152 -22.44 -42.89 38.73
CA ARG A 152 -22.11 -43.17 40.15
C ARG A 152 -23.00 -44.25 40.78
N ASP A 153 -24.21 -44.44 40.25
CA ASP A 153 -25.20 -45.45 40.66
C ASP A 153 -25.03 -46.82 39.96
N GLY A 154 -23.94 -47.06 39.24
CA GLY A 154 -23.64 -48.32 38.55
C GLY A 154 -24.38 -48.56 37.23
N LYS A 155 -25.13 -47.57 36.73
CA LYS A 155 -25.87 -47.66 35.46
C LYS A 155 -25.05 -47.11 34.30
N TRP A 156 -25.02 -47.82 33.18
CA TRP A 156 -24.42 -47.34 31.93
C TRP A 156 -25.32 -46.29 31.27
N ARG A 157 -24.76 -45.14 30.94
CA ARG A 157 -25.43 -44.10 30.15
C ARG A 157 -24.60 -43.73 28.94
N THR A 158 -25.28 -43.48 27.84
CA THR A 158 -24.69 -42.96 26.60
C THR A 158 -24.71 -41.44 26.68
N VAL A 159 -23.55 -40.80 26.55
CA VAL A 159 -23.36 -39.35 26.66
C VAL A 159 -22.69 -38.83 25.39
N GLU A 160 -23.21 -37.72 24.86
CA GLU A 160 -22.59 -36.99 23.76
C GLU A 160 -21.39 -36.18 24.26
N VAL A 161 -20.22 -36.44 23.68
CA VAL A 161 -19.01 -35.67 23.94
C VAL A 161 -19.05 -34.43 23.05
N LEU A 162 -19.20 -33.27 23.69
CA LEU A 162 -19.29 -31.98 23.02
C LEU A 162 -17.91 -31.31 22.93
N ALA A 163 -17.60 -30.71 21.78
CA ALA A 163 -16.44 -29.83 21.62
C ALA A 163 -16.84 -28.50 20.98
N CYS A 164 -16.07 -27.45 21.27
CA CYS A 164 -16.21 -26.16 20.59
C CYS A 164 -15.27 -26.11 19.37
N PRO A 165 -15.79 -25.95 18.15
CA PRO A 165 -14.94 -25.72 16.99
C PRO A 165 -14.28 -24.33 17.13
N VAL A 166 -12.96 -24.28 16.94
CA VAL A 166 -12.16 -23.07 17.06
C VAL A 166 -11.44 -22.74 15.75
N THR A 167 -11.16 -21.46 15.55
CA THR A 167 -10.38 -20.91 14.44
C THR A 167 -9.37 -19.89 14.95
N PHE A 168 -8.39 -19.52 14.12
CA PHE A 168 -7.45 -18.46 14.46
C PHE A 168 -7.82 -17.14 13.78
N SER A 169 -7.97 -16.08 14.57
CA SER A 169 -8.24 -14.74 14.07
C SER A 169 -7.26 -13.69 14.65
N PRO A 170 -6.61 -12.86 13.81
CA PRO A 170 -6.48 -13.03 12.36
C PRO A 170 -5.67 -14.29 12.03
N HIS A 171 -5.99 -14.93 10.90
CA HIS A 171 -5.35 -16.19 10.51
C HIS A 171 -3.84 -16.01 10.30
N PRO A 172 -2.97 -16.91 10.79
CA PRO A 172 -1.51 -16.77 10.70
C PRO A 172 -1.00 -16.51 9.28
N GLN A 173 -1.59 -17.18 8.28
CA GLN A 173 -1.21 -16.99 6.87
C GLN A 173 -1.51 -15.57 6.37
N ARG A 174 -2.59 -14.93 6.85
CA ARG A 174 -2.92 -13.54 6.48
C ARG A 174 -1.91 -12.56 7.05
N ILE A 175 -1.45 -12.79 8.28
CA ILE A 175 -0.36 -12.00 8.89
C ILE A 175 0.94 -12.20 8.09
N ALA A 176 1.26 -13.45 7.73
CA ALA A 176 2.45 -13.76 6.97
C ALA A 176 2.44 -13.12 5.57
N SER A 177 1.30 -13.17 4.85
CA SER A 177 1.18 -12.56 3.53
C SER A 177 1.28 -11.03 3.59
N ALA A 178 0.64 -10.38 4.58
CA ALA A 178 0.74 -8.94 4.80
C ALA A 178 2.20 -8.49 5.04
N ARG A 179 2.94 -9.26 5.85
CA ARG A 179 4.36 -8.98 6.12
C ARG A 179 5.24 -9.19 4.90
N ARG A 180 5.00 -10.25 4.10
CA ARG A 180 5.70 -10.47 2.82
C ARG A 180 5.44 -9.33 1.85
N ALA A 181 4.18 -8.91 1.70
CA ALA A 181 3.83 -7.78 0.83
C ALA A 181 4.55 -6.48 1.22
N TYR A 182 4.76 -6.25 2.52
CA TYR A 182 5.59 -5.14 2.99
C TYR A 182 7.07 -5.33 2.64
N GLU A 183 7.63 -6.54 2.84
CA GLU A 183 9.01 -6.84 2.46
C GLU A 183 9.23 -6.64 0.95
N ASP A 184 8.32 -7.13 0.11
CA ASP A 184 8.39 -6.98 -1.36
C ASP A 184 8.38 -5.50 -1.78
N TRP A 185 7.47 -4.71 -1.19
CA TRP A 185 7.44 -3.25 -1.39
C TRP A 185 8.72 -2.56 -0.91
N TRP A 186 9.26 -2.98 0.24
CA TRP A 186 10.49 -2.43 0.79
C TRP A 186 11.70 -2.71 -0.11
N GLN A 187 11.79 -3.91 -0.68
CA GLN A 187 12.82 -4.27 -1.66
C GLN A 187 12.69 -3.44 -2.95
N ALA A 188 11.47 -3.25 -3.45
CA ALA A 188 11.21 -2.39 -4.59
C ALA A 188 11.65 -0.94 -4.34
N LEU A 189 11.40 -0.40 -3.15
CA LEU A 189 11.91 0.93 -2.77
C LEU A 189 13.45 0.98 -2.73
N GLY A 190 14.10 -0.07 -2.23
CA GLY A 190 15.55 -0.17 -2.21
C GLY A 190 16.14 -0.16 -3.62
N TRP A 191 15.53 -0.91 -4.53
CA TRP A 191 15.91 -0.95 -5.94
C TRP A 191 15.72 0.42 -6.63
N VAL A 192 14.57 1.08 -6.43
CA VAL A 192 14.32 2.43 -6.97
C VAL A 192 15.33 3.44 -6.43
N ARG A 193 15.61 3.41 -5.12
CA ARG A 193 16.61 4.27 -4.48
C ARG A 193 17.98 4.08 -5.12
N GLU A 194 18.43 2.83 -5.25
CA GLU A 194 19.73 2.51 -5.85
C GLU A 194 19.80 2.95 -7.31
N GLY A 195 18.73 2.74 -8.09
CA GLY A 195 18.62 3.23 -9.46
C GLY A 195 18.73 4.75 -9.56
N LEU A 196 18.06 5.50 -8.66
CA LEU A 196 18.12 6.97 -8.64
C LEU A 196 19.49 7.49 -8.23
N ILE A 197 20.12 6.89 -7.21
CA ILE A 197 21.46 7.27 -6.75
C ILE A 197 22.51 6.96 -7.83
N ALA A 198 22.48 5.75 -8.39
CA ALA A 198 23.42 5.33 -9.42
C ALA A 198 23.24 6.11 -10.73
N GLY A 199 21.99 6.44 -11.08
CA GLY A 199 21.68 7.23 -12.27
C GLY A 199 22.18 8.68 -12.18
N GLY A 200 22.12 9.30 -11.00
CA GLY A 200 22.65 10.67 -10.79
C GLY A 200 21.99 11.76 -11.65
N MET A 201 20.83 11.47 -12.25
CA MET A 201 20.15 12.35 -13.22
C MET A 201 19.30 13.45 -12.58
N LEU A 202 19.08 13.39 -11.26
CA LEU A 202 18.23 14.35 -10.54
C LEU A 202 18.93 15.70 -10.36
N ARG A 203 18.25 16.79 -10.77
CA ARG A 203 18.80 18.15 -10.81
C ARG A 203 18.56 18.90 -9.51
N GLU A 204 17.34 18.89 -8.98
CA GLU A 204 16.93 19.62 -7.78
C GLU A 204 16.74 18.71 -6.55
N VAL A 205 16.46 17.43 -6.75
CA VAL A 205 16.31 16.44 -5.67
C VAL A 205 17.58 15.62 -5.48
N GLU A 206 17.93 15.37 -4.23
CA GLU A 206 18.99 14.42 -3.87
C GLU A 206 18.39 13.28 -3.03
N VAL A 207 18.49 12.05 -3.53
CA VAL A 207 17.97 10.87 -2.83
C VAL A 207 19.00 10.40 -1.81
N THR A 208 18.61 10.44 -0.54
CA THR A 208 19.45 10.00 0.59
C THR A 208 19.35 8.49 0.82
N ALA A 209 20.23 7.97 1.67
CA ALA A 209 20.20 6.57 2.11
C ALA A 209 19.00 6.22 3.04
N VAL A 210 18.17 7.19 3.41
CA VAL A 210 17.06 6.99 4.35
C VAL A 210 16.02 6.06 3.75
N MET A 211 15.74 4.96 4.46
CA MET A 211 14.75 3.94 4.11
C MET A 211 13.67 3.80 5.18
N PRO A 212 12.47 3.33 4.82
CA PRO A 212 11.50 2.83 5.79
C PRO A 212 12.09 1.69 6.64
N LYS A 213 11.51 1.45 7.82
CA LYS A 213 11.96 0.37 8.71
C LYS A 213 11.84 -0.98 8.00
N VAL A 214 12.90 -1.80 8.02
CA VAL A 214 12.93 -3.09 7.31
C VAL A 214 11.83 -4.06 7.78
N ARG A 215 11.62 -4.14 9.11
CA ARG A 215 10.63 -5.06 9.71
C ARG A 215 9.92 -4.37 10.88
N PRO A 216 8.94 -3.49 10.62
CA PRO A 216 8.29 -2.68 11.67
C PRO A 216 7.51 -3.52 12.69
N TRP A 217 7.13 -4.76 12.37
CA TRP A 217 6.47 -5.68 13.29
C TRP A 217 7.40 -6.43 14.25
N LYS A 218 8.73 -6.39 14.04
CA LYS A 218 9.67 -6.91 15.03
C LYS A 218 9.77 -5.90 16.17
N LYS A 219 9.41 -6.30 17.39
CA LYS A 219 9.79 -5.53 18.57
C LYS A 219 11.31 -5.41 18.56
N ARG A 220 11.86 -4.25 18.92
CA ARG A 220 13.28 -4.18 19.27
C ARG A 220 13.47 -5.22 20.37
N CYS A 221 14.20 -6.29 20.09
CA CYS A 221 14.81 -7.05 21.16
C CYS A 221 15.79 -6.07 21.77
N ASP A 222 15.38 -5.43 22.87
CA ASP A 222 16.33 -4.82 23.79
C ASP A 222 17.26 -5.96 24.20
N GLN A 223 18.46 -5.95 23.63
CA GLN A 223 19.58 -6.73 24.13
C GLN A 223 19.86 -6.19 25.53
N ARG A 224 19.38 -6.89 26.55
CA ARG A 224 19.96 -6.85 27.88
C ARG A 224 21.09 -7.86 27.94
#